data_AF-A0A9P1BK62-F1
#
_entry.id   AF-A0A9P1BK62-F1
#
_cell.length_a   1.000
_cell.length_b   1.000
_cell.length_c   1.000
_cell.angle_alpha   90.00
_cell.angle_beta   90.00
_cell.angle_gamma   90.00
#
_symmetry.space_group_name_H-M   'P 1'
#
loop_
_entity.id
_entity.type
_entity.pdbx_description
1 polymer ?
#
loop_
_entity_poly.entity_id
_entity_poly.type
_entity_poly.pdbx_seq_one_letter_code
_entity_poly.pdbx_strand_id
1 'polypeptide(L)'
;MPCFVIRQALRPLIPGCHAEDNLLSLAATCIRSWAKLDADSLRYLSTQNFVDMALILTGTGPQYVLKQQTAQALRINKMLYISNDFADLVLAKAIKHRGKVHTMFNDITSDWVSRGSSCALLGCRRGDTRQAAFQEVMALKPVRDLHAGLVEAATERQEWLVCSHDATYQVLFSAIGQVPMQQKQGEFHALHTFLGRSGAVPGFSLQRTEGPAQFRAAIAEVLPQAARDTVKYIFSDSPTSVEGAAEVLPNLEAVAEDALHLVLRVEACTGEKRTALSSCLLKIQTRFRLPYAAPFFRGHAVEDPPDAGNWSDNLMDKEATETDWDKKATKPYCNHQEYINDIQALCTAFPDNMGHKDKKGRTIRQILKAGASYTHFRYLWNGSHIISALHDVLPPAELQLLSFGTCSNEALHFQLKACQEQIIQQHIQTFPPQLQAFSLAKMLAHHSAAYFHTLAQRKESEILSLMQGCLKKGFLPALEEGQVQPIISRQDLCKPVRRVNPGKLAARKETAAKKAAQWKKETRNRQLKNKEKVQHKGAFKRTVFTQQNLL
;
A
#
# COMPACT_ATOMS: atom_id res chain seq x y z
N MET A 1 21.17 -37.50 4.86
CA MET A 1 20.21 -37.75 5.96
C MET A 1 19.94 -36.46 6.72
N PRO A 2 18.76 -35.83 6.57
CA PRO A 2 18.30 -34.87 7.60
C PRO A 2 16.78 -34.89 7.88
N CYS A 3 16.06 -35.98 7.55
CA CYS A 3 14.60 -36.05 7.78
C CYS A 3 14.17 -36.71 9.10
N PHE A 4 15.11 -37.22 9.92
CA PHE A 4 14.78 -37.95 11.15
C PHE A 4 14.73 -37.08 12.42
N VAL A 5 15.32 -35.88 12.40
CA VAL A 5 15.46 -35.03 13.60
C VAL A 5 14.19 -34.20 13.91
N ILE A 6 13.39 -33.85 12.89
CA ILE A 6 12.15 -33.07 13.10
C ILE A 6 11.04 -33.90 13.76
N ARG A 7 11.03 -35.23 13.54
CA ARG A 7 10.01 -36.13 14.11
C ARG A 7 10.19 -36.40 15.62
N GLN A 8 11.40 -36.23 16.16
CA GLN A 8 11.64 -36.36 17.60
C GLN A 8 11.40 -35.05 18.37
N ALA A 9 11.57 -33.88 17.74
CA ALA A 9 11.48 -32.59 18.43
C ALA A 9 10.06 -32.14 18.81
N LEU A 10 9.01 -32.70 18.18
CA LEU A 10 7.61 -32.30 18.41
C LEU A 10 6.80 -33.30 19.26
N ARG A 11 7.45 -34.33 19.83
CA ARG A 11 6.77 -35.46 20.50
C ARG A 11 6.11 -35.15 21.87
N PRO A 12 6.48 -34.13 22.67
CA PRO A 12 5.89 -33.98 24.01
C PRO A 12 4.94 -32.77 24.21
N LEU A 13 4.50 -32.05 23.17
CA LEU A 13 3.74 -30.80 23.38
C LEU A 13 2.21 -30.93 23.56
N ILE A 14 1.67 -32.14 23.71
CA ILE A 14 0.28 -32.34 24.15
C ILE A 14 0.27 -33.41 25.25
N PRO A 15 -0.14 -33.09 26.50
CA PRO A 15 -0.31 -34.09 27.53
C PRO A 15 -1.36 -35.13 27.09
N GLY A 16 -0.96 -36.39 26.92
CA GLY A 16 -1.84 -37.52 26.60
C GLY A 16 -1.74 -38.14 25.19
N CYS A 17 -0.79 -37.72 24.33
CA CYS A 17 -0.60 -38.38 23.02
C CYS A 17 0.20 -39.69 23.17
N HIS A 18 -0.41 -40.82 22.76
CA HIS A 18 0.28 -42.11 22.65
C HIS A 18 1.29 -42.08 21.49
N ALA A 19 2.31 -42.93 21.54
CA ALA A 19 3.42 -42.97 20.58
C ALA A 19 3.01 -43.24 19.11
N GLU A 20 1.75 -43.64 18.87
CA GLU A 20 1.14 -43.93 17.57
C GLU A 20 0.32 -42.77 16.98
N ASP A 21 0.05 -41.72 17.77
CA ASP A 21 -0.75 -40.58 17.31
C ASP A 21 0.08 -39.58 16.51
N ASN A 22 0.10 -39.77 15.18
CA ASN A 22 0.66 -38.78 14.28
C ASN A 22 -0.39 -37.68 14.00
N LEU A 23 0.06 -36.51 13.51
CA LEU A 23 -0.82 -35.36 13.27
C LEU A 23 -2.00 -35.68 12.32
N LEU A 24 -1.87 -36.69 11.46
CA LEU A 24 -2.95 -37.17 10.60
C LEU A 24 -3.99 -38.00 11.36
N SER A 25 -3.58 -38.84 12.33
CA SER A 25 -4.54 -39.58 13.17
C SER A 25 -5.32 -38.62 14.08
N LEU A 26 -4.64 -37.64 14.67
CA LEU A 26 -5.28 -36.58 15.47
C LEU A 26 -6.25 -35.74 14.63
N ALA A 27 -5.85 -35.33 13.42
CA ALA A 27 -6.75 -34.63 12.49
C ALA A 27 -7.95 -35.50 12.08
N ALA A 28 -7.74 -36.79 11.81
CA ALA A 28 -8.82 -37.70 11.45
C ALA A 28 -9.81 -37.92 12.60
N THR A 29 -9.32 -38.06 13.84
CA THR A 29 -10.16 -38.15 15.04
C THR A 29 -10.92 -36.85 15.27
N CYS A 30 -10.27 -35.70 15.08
CA CYS A 30 -10.90 -34.39 15.18
C CYS A 30 -12.03 -34.22 14.14
N ILE A 31 -11.79 -34.56 12.87
CA ILE A 31 -12.80 -34.51 11.81
C ILE A 31 -13.98 -35.43 12.13
N ARG A 32 -13.74 -36.65 12.64
CA ARG A 32 -14.80 -37.56 13.08
C ARG A 32 -15.60 -36.99 14.26
N SER A 33 -14.94 -36.29 15.18
CA SER A 33 -15.59 -35.67 16.34
C SER A 33 -16.52 -34.52 15.96
N TRP A 34 -16.21 -33.77 14.90
CA TRP A 34 -17.09 -32.73 14.35
C TRP A 34 -18.36 -33.28 13.71
N ALA A 35 -18.31 -34.56 13.30
CA ALA A 35 -19.45 -35.30 12.78
C ALA A 35 -20.24 -36.04 13.89
N LYS A 36 -20.08 -35.69 15.18
CA LYS A 36 -20.95 -36.22 16.25
C LYS A 36 -22.38 -35.75 16.03
N LEU A 37 -23.13 -36.61 15.35
CA LEU A 37 -24.54 -36.48 15.09
C LEU A 37 -25.29 -37.20 16.22
N ASP A 38 -26.38 -36.60 16.69
CA ASP A 38 -27.27 -37.25 17.65
C ASP A 38 -27.88 -38.55 17.06
N ALA A 39 -28.47 -39.38 17.92
CA ALA A 39 -28.97 -40.69 17.53
C ALA A 39 -30.02 -40.62 16.41
N ASP A 40 -30.83 -39.55 16.36
CA ASP A 40 -31.84 -39.35 15.32
C ASP A 40 -31.21 -38.91 14.00
N SER A 41 -30.19 -38.04 14.05
CA SER A 41 -29.38 -37.65 12.91
C SER A 41 -28.63 -38.84 12.29
N LEU A 42 -28.06 -39.74 13.11
CA LEU A 42 -27.43 -40.99 12.63
C LEU A 42 -28.43 -41.95 11.98
N ARG A 43 -29.65 -42.05 12.53
CA ARG A 43 -30.74 -42.85 11.94
C ARG A 43 -31.16 -42.31 10.58
N TYR A 44 -31.25 -40.99 10.45
CA TYR A 44 -31.50 -40.32 9.17
C TYR A 44 -30.38 -40.60 8.15
N LEU A 45 -29.10 -40.51 8.56
CA LEU A 45 -27.96 -40.82 7.70
C LEU A 45 -27.95 -42.24 7.15
N SER A 46 -28.46 -43.21 7.91
CA SER A 46 -28.56 -44.60 7.44
C SER A 46 -29.54 -44.80 6.28
N THR A 47 -30.37 -43.78 5.98
CA THR A 47 -31.44 -43.83 4.97
C THR A 47 -31.30 -42.79 3.84
N GLN A 48 -30.33 -41.87 3.94
CA GLN A 48 -30.13 -40.78 2.98
C GLN A 48 -28.64 -40.63 2.63
N ASN A 49 -28.30 -40.63 1.34
CA ASN A 49 -26.92 -40.61 0.85
C ASN A 49 -26.22 -39.23 0.89
N PHE A 50 -26.82 -38.18 1.44
CA PHE A 50 -26.26 -36.82 1.34
C PHE A 50 -26.41 -36.02 2.63
N VAL A 51 -25.29 -35.79 3.33
CA VAL A 51 -25.17 -34.77 4.39
C VAL A 51 -24.59 -33.50 3.78
N ASP A 52 -25.34 -32.40 3.81
CA ASP A 52 -24.85 -31.10 3.33
C ASP A 52 -24.01 -30.45 4.45
N MET A 53 -22.79 -30.94 4.64
CA MET A 53 -21.79 -30.36 5.54
C MET A 53 -21.05 -29.22 4.84
N ALA A 54 -20.71 -28.18 5.58
CA ALA A 54 -19.88 -27.08 5.13
C ALA A 54 -18.64 -26.94 6.01
N LEU A 55 -17.53 -26.53 5.41
CA LEU A 55 -16.34 -26.13 6.15
C LEU A 55 -16.52 -24.67 6.60
N ILE A 56 -16.39 -24.41 7.89
CA ILE A 56 -16.37 -23.07 8.45
C ILE A 56 -14.99 -22.80 9.07
N LEU A 57 -14.43 -21.61 8.82
CA LEU A 57 -13.23 -21.13 9.51
C LEU A 57 -13.66 -20.27 10.69
N THR A 58 -13.21 -20.62 11.89
CA THR A 58 -13.47 -19.89 13.14
C THR A 58 -12.19 -19.30 13.74
N GLY A 59 -12.34 -18.47 14.78
CA GLY A 59 -11.20 -17.91 15.50
C GLY A 59 -10.33 -18.97 16.20
N THR A 60 -10.86 -20.17 16.45
CA THR A 60 -10.14 -21.28 17.10
C THR A 60 -9.65 -22.34 16.12
N GLY A 61 -10.24 -22.43 14.93
CA GLY A 61 -9.77 -23.33 13.89
C GLY A 61 -10.81 -23.59 12.80
N PRO A 62 -10.42 -24.25 11.72
CA PRO A 62 -11.39 -24.82 10.78
C PRO A 62 -12.22 -25.92 11.45
N GLN A 63 -13.51 -26.01 11.12
CA GLN A 63 -14.43 -27.05 11.59
C GLN A 63 -15.44 -27.41 10.51
N TYR A 64 -15.88 -28.67 10.47
CA TYR A 64 -17.02 -29.07 9.65
C TYR A 64 -18.30 -28.91 10.46
N VAL A 65 -19.29 -28.22 9.88
CA VAL A 65 -20.59 -27.96 10.49
C VAL A 65 -21.71 -28.33 9.53
N LEU A 66 -22.89 -28.58 10.07
CA LEU A 66 -24.09 -28.70 9.22
C LEU A 66 -24.31 -27.35 8.53
N LYS A 67 -24.66 -27.37 7.23
CA LYS A 67 -24.81 -26.12 6.47
C LYS A 67 -25.78 -25.14 7.14
N GLN A 68 -26.80 -25.59 7.85
CA GLN A 68 -27.72 -24.73 8.62
C GLN A 68 -27.05 -23.92 9.72
N GLN A 69 -25.98 -24.43 10.33
CA GLN A 69 -25.20 -23.74 11.35
C GLN A 69 -24.37 -22.60 10.73
N THR A 70 -24.34 -22.46 9.40
CA THR A 70 -23.67 -21.35 8.68
C THR A 70 -24.57 -20.12 8.48
N ALA A 71 -25.74 -20.06 9.15
CA ALA A 71 -26.72 -18.99 8.97
C ALA A 71 -26.15 -17.58 9.20
N GLN A 72 -25.28 -17.42 10.21
CA GLN A 72 -24.61 -16.15 10.55
C GLN A 72 -23.19 -16.06 9.97
N ALA A 73 -22.78 -17.03 9.15
CA ALA A 73 -21.45 -17.09 8.58
C ALA A 73 -21.41 -16.49 7.17
N LEU A 74 -20.33 -15.79 6.86
CA LEU A 74 -20.10 -15.25 5.52
C LEU A 74 -19.64 -16.37 4.59
N ARG A 75 -20.32 -16.53 3.46
CA ARG A 75 -20.00 -17.56 2.48
C ARG A 75 -18.87 -17.11 1.56
N ILE A 76 -17.77 -17.85 1.54
CA ILE A 76 -16.63 -17.60 0.63
C ILE A 76 -16.80 -18.35 -0.69
N ASN A 77 -17.19 -19.63 -0.64
CA ASN A 77 -17.47 -20.42 -1.84
C ASN A 77 -18.57 -21.47 -1.57
N LYS A 78 -18.73 -22.46 -2.48
CA LYS A 78 -19.82 -23.44 -2.35
C LYS A 78 -19.79 -24.17 -1.01
N MET A 79 -18.60 -24.51 -0.50
CA MET A 79 -18.37 -25.39 0.65
C MET A 79 -17.61 -24.70 1.80
N LEU A 80 -17.24 -23.43 1.66
CA LEU A 80 -16.44 -22.70 2.63
C LEU A 80 -17.13 -21.44 3.13
N TYR A 81 -17.14 -21.29 4.44
CA TYR A 81 -17.71 -20.18 5.19
C TYR A 81 -16.71 -19.65 6.21
N ILE A 82 -16.92 -18.41 6.65
CA ILE A 82 -16.19 -17.81 7.77
C ILE A 82 -17.16 -17.26 8.81
N SER A 83 -16.86 -17.46 10.09
CA SER A 83 -17.61 -16.87 11.19
C SER A 83 -17.12 -15.46 11.53
N ASN A 84 -17.87 -14.74 12.38
CA ASN A 84 -17.55 -13.37 12.79
C ASN A 84 -16.19 -13.29 13.49
N ASP A 85 -15.94 -14.19 14.44
CA ASP A 85 -14.68 -14.26 15.20
C ASP A 85 -13.46 -14.55 14.30
N PHE A 86 -13.66 -15.29 13.20
CA PHE A 86 -12.63 -15.45 12.19
C PHE A 86 -12.43 -14.18 11.36
N ALA A 87 -13.51 -13.48 10.99
CA ALA A 87 -13.40 -12.22 10.28
C ALA A 87 -12.67 -11.15 11.11
N ASP A 88 -12.94 -11.07 12.43
CA ASP A 88 -12.20 -10.22 13.37
C ASP A 88 -10.71 -10.60 13.42
N LEU A 89 -10.42 -11.90 13.50
CA LEU A 89 -9.05 -12.41 13.49
C LEU A 89 -8.32 -12.03 12.18
N VAL A 90 -8.98 -12.17 11.03
CA VAL A 90 -8.44 -11.79 9.72
C VAL A 90 -8.20 -10.29 9.66
N LEU A 91 -9.16 -9.45 10.04
CA LEU A 91 -9.01 -7.99 10.06
C LEU A 91 -7.83 -7.56 10.96
N ALA A 92 -7.79 -8.08 12.18
CA ALA A 92 -6.75 -7.76 13.15
C ALA A 92 -5.36 -8.16 12.65
N LYS A 93 -5.22 -9.34 12.04
CA LYS A 93 -3.95 -9.79 11.46
C LYS A 93 -3.63 -9.04 10.16
N ALA A 94 -4.62 -8.63 9.38
CA ALA A 94 -4.43 -7.82 8.17
C ALA A 94 -3.81 -6.47 8.51
N ILE A 95 -4.29 -5.83 9.57
CA ILE A 95 -3.77 -4.55 10.06
C ILE A 95 -2.35 -4.72 10.60
N LYS A 96 -2.11 -5.71 11.49
CA LYS A 96 -0.77 -6.01 12.03
C LYS A 96 0.26 -6.23 10.93
N HIS A 97 -0.10 -6.98 9.91
CA HIS A 97 0.80 -7.38 8.82
C HIS A 97 0.68 -6.48 7.58
N ARG A 98 -0.01 -5.33 7.67
CA ARG A 98 -0.21 -4.36 6.57
C ARG A 98 -0.64 -5.01 5.25
N GLY A 99 -1.58 -5.95 5.33
CA GLY A 99 -2.12 -6.66 4.16
C GLY A 99 -1.21 -7.76 3.57
N LYS A 100 -0.09 -8.13 4.21
CA LYS A 100 0.74 -9.28 3.78
C LYS A 100 -0.01 -10.61 4.00
N VAL A 101 -0.84 -10.99 3.03
CA VAL A 101 -1.76 -12.14 3.12
C VAL A 101 -1.06 -13.43 3.55
N HIS A 102 0.09 -13.77 2.96
CA HIS A 102 0.81 -15.00 3.32
C HIS A 102 1.26 -15.00 4.78
N THR A 103 1.92 -13.93 5.23
CA THR A 103 2.41 -13.77 6.61
C THR A 103 1.25 -13.78 7.60
N MET A 104 0.18 -13.06 7.28
CA MET A 104 -1.05 -13.00 8.05
C MET A 104 -1.65 -14.39 8.29
N PHE A 105 -1.82 -15.19 7.23
CA PHE A 105 -2.41 -16.52 7.35
C PHE A 105 -1.47 -17.54 7.99
N ASN A 106 -0.16 -17.38 7.88
CA ASN A 106 0.79 -18.19 8.64
C ASN A 106 0.67 -17.91 10.14
N ASP A 107 0.53 -16.64 10.52
CA ASP A 107 0.29 -16.21 11.91
C ASP A 107 -1.08 -16.72 12.43
N ILE A 108 -2.14 -16.71 11.61
CA ILE A 108 -3.43 -17.34 11.94
C ILE A 108 -3.30 -18.85 12.14
N THR A 109 -2.56 -19.53 11.26
CA THR A 109 -2.34 -20.98 11.37
C THR A 109 -1.59 -21.30 12.67
N SER A 110 -0.61 -20.48 13.05
CA SER A 110 0.10 -20.61 14.32
C SER A 110 -0.83 -20.40 15.53
N ASP A 111 -1.69 -19.38 15.50
CA ASP A 111 -2.71 -19.16 16.53
C ASP A 111 -3.61 -20.40 16.68
N TRP A 112 -4.06 -21.01 15.58
CA TRP A 112 -4.90 -22.22 15.61
C TRP A 112 -4.17 -23.44 16.19
N VAL A 113 -2.92 -23.66 15.79
CA VAL A 113 -2.10 -24.78 16.33
C VAL A 113 -1.90 -24.62 17.83
N SER A 114 -1.59 -23.40 18.29
CA SER A 114 -1.43 -23.11 19.73
C SER A 114 -2.71 -23.33 20.55
N ARG A 115 -3.88 -23.29 19.91
CA ARG A 115 -5.19 -23.57 20.51
C ARG A 115 -5.60 -25.04 20.40
N GLY A 116 -4.71 -25.91 19.93
CA GLY A 116 -4.95 -27.36 19.80
C GLY A 116 -5.67 -27.77 18.51
N SER A 117 -5.78 -26.89 17.50
CA SER A 117 -6.40 -27.25 16.23
C SER A 117 -5.49 -28.18 15.42
N SER A 118 -5.76 -29.49 15.48
CA SER A 118 -5.06 -30.51 14.69
C SER A 118 -5.30 -30.38 13.17
N CYS A 119 -6.32 -29.60 12.78
CA CYS A 119 -6.73 -29.38 11.40
C CYS A 119 -6.39 -27.98 10.87
N ALA A 120 -5.48 -27.23 11.51
CA ALA A 120 -5.23 -25.81 11.22
C ALA A 120 -4.95 -25.44 9.74
N LEU A 121 -4.49 -26.39 8.91
CA LEU A 121 -4.25 -26.15 7.47
C LEU A 121 -5.50 -26.32 6.59
N LEU A 122 -6.60 -26.86 7.14
CA LEU A 122 -7.84 -27.11 6.42
C LEU A 122 -8.49 -25.78 6.00
N GLY A 123 -8.94 -25.68 4.75
CA GLY A 123 -9.56 -24.46 4.20
C GLY A 123 -8.57 -23.34 3.87
N CYS A 124 -7.46 -23.20 4.58
CA CYS A 124 -6.45 -22.16 4.33
C CYS A 124 -5.19 -22.68 3.63
N ARG A 125 -5.15 -23.91 3.11
CA ARG A 125 -3.97 -24.47 2.42
C ARG A 125 -3.63 -23.71 1.14
N ARG A 126 -4.64 -23.31 0.36
CA ARG A 126 -4.45 -22.69 -0.96
C ARG A 126 -4.47 -21.16 -0.87
N GLY A 127 -3.62 -20.51 -1.67
CA GLY A 127 -3.51 -19.05 -1.70
C GLY A 127 -4.77 -18.34 -2.20
N ASP A 128 -5.50 -18.95 -3.13
CA ASP A 128 -6.79 -18.45 -3.64
C ASP A 128 -7.83 -18.27 -2.52
N THR A 129 -7.87 -19.21 -1.60
CA THR A 129 -8.84 -19.26 -0.53
C THR A 129 -8.53 -18.26 0.57
N ARG A 130 -7.23 -18.12 0.90
CA ARG A 130 -6.71 -17.04 1.76
C ARG A 130 -7.08 -15.68 1.21
N GLN A 131 -6.84 -15.47 -0.08
CA GLN A 131 -7.12 -14.21 -0.76
C GLN A 131 -8.62 -13.91 -0.79
N ALA A 132 -9.46 -14.91 -1.06
CA ALA A 132 -10.91 -14.76 -1.08
C ALA A 132 -11.45 -14.39 0.32
N ALA A 133 -11.02 -15.08 1.38
CA ALA A 133 -11.42 -14.73 2.74
C ALA A 133 -10.96 -13.32 3.13
N PHE A 134 -9.72 -12.95 2.80
CA PHE A 134 -9.21 -11.60 3.04
C PHE A 134 -10.02 -10.53 2.28
N GLN A 135 -10.31 -10.75 1.00
CA GLN A 135 -11.11 -9.84 0.18
C GLN A 135 -12.51 -9.59 0.74
N GLU A 136 -13.19 -10.68 1.13
CA GLU A 136 -14.55 -10.58 1.67
C GLU A 136 -14.57 -9.83 3.01
N VAL A 137 -13.57 -10.03 3.88
CA VAL A 137 -13.44 -9.29 5.15
C VAL A 137 -13.16 -7.81 4.91
N MET A 138 -12.23 -7.46 4.02
CA MET A 138 -11.91 -6.05 3.73
C MET A 138 -13.08 -5.30 3.05
N ALA A 139 -13.97 -6.03 2.37
CA ALA A 139 -15.16 -5.48 1.72
C ALA A 139 -16.33 -5.20 2.68
N LEU A 140 -16.24 -5.65 3.94
CA LEU A 140 -17.32 -5.46 4.92
C LEU A 140 -17.57 -3.97 5.18
N LYS A 141 -18.85 -3.60 5.31
CA LYS A 141 -19.27 -2.21 5.58
C LYS A 141 -18.57 -1.62 6.82
N PRO A 142 -18.51 -2.30 7.98
CA PRO A 142 -17.84 -1.76 9.18
C PRO A 142 -16.35 -1.47 8.98
N VAL A 143 -15.64 -2.24 8.14
CA VAL A 143 -14.23 -1.99 7.82
C VAL A 143 -14.07 -0.75 6.96
N ARG A 144 -14.97 -0.55 5.99
CA ARG A 144 -15.00 0.65 5.15
C ARG A 144 -15.43 1.88 5.95
N ASP A 145 -16.41 1.74 6.84
CA ASP A 145 -16.88 2.82 7.72
C ASP A 145 -15.77 3.24 8.68
N LEU A 146 -15.01 2.29 9.24
CA LEU A 146 -13.84 2.60 10.08
C LEU A 146 -12.83 3.43 9.31
N HIS A 147 -12.47 3.03 8.10
CA HIS A 147 -11.54 3.79 7.27
C HIS A 147 -12.07 5.19 6.93
N ALA A 148 -13.33 5.28 6.52
CA ALA A 148 -13.99 6.57 6.23
C ALA A 148 -14.01 7.49 7.45
N GLY A 149 -14.34 6.99 8.63
CA GLY A 149 -14.34 7.76 9.88
C GLY A 149 -12.95 8.24 10.29
N LEU A 150 -11.88 7.49 9.98
CA LEU A 150 -10.50 7.95 10.18
C LEU A 150 -10.15 9.11 9.23
N VAL A 151 -10.60 9.04 7.98
CA VAL A 151 -10.40 10.12 6.98
C VAL A 151 -11.20 11.36 7.37
N GLU A 152 -12.44 11.20 7.83
CA GLU A 152 -13.29 12.28 8.33
C GLU A 152 -12.65 12.97 9.54
N ALA A 153 -12.22 12.22 10.55
CA ALA A 153 -11.53 12.76 11.72
C ALA A 153 -10.22 13.51 11.38
N ALA A 154 -9.50 13.06 10.34
CA ALA A 154 -8.33 13.77 9.83
C ALA A 154 -8.72 15.06 9.07
N THR A 155 -9.84 15.03 8.34
CA THR A 155 -10.40 16.19 7.63
C THR A 155 -10.78 17.31 8.60
N GLU A 156 -11.47 16.98 9.69
CA GLU A 156 -11.85 17.93 10.74
C GLU A 156 -10.64 18.69 11.33
N ARG A 157 -9.45 18.08 11.26
CA ARG A 157 -8.19 18.63 11.81
C ARG A 157 -7.30 19.29 10.77
N GLN A 158 -7.85 19.57 9.59
CA GLN A 158 -7.13 20.20 8.49
C GLN A 158 -5.86 19.40 8.11
N GLU A 159 -5.88 18.07 8.26
CA GLU A 159 -4.75 17.20 7.89
C GLU A 159 -4.39 17.36 6.41
N TRP A 160 -5.39 17.62 5.56
CA TRP A 160 -5.25 17.73 4.11
C TRP A 160 -4.92 19.14 3.61
N LEU A 161 -4.77 20.12 4.51
CA LEU A 161 -4.40 21.50 4.16
C LEU A 161 -3.16 21.53 3.24
N VAL A 162 -2.19 20.67 3.57
CA VAL A 162 -1.00 20.38 2.78
C VAL A 162 -1.01 18.89 2.45
N CYS A 163 -0.94 18.55 1.17
CA CYS A 163 -0.80 17.18 0.72
C CYS A 163 0.54 16.97 0.01
N SER A 164 1.13 15.79 0.16
CA SER A 164 2.21 15.33 -0.72
C SER A 164 1.66 14.27 -1.67
N HIS A 165 1.92 14.45 -2.96
CA HIS A 165 1.57 13.54 -4.03
C HIS A 165 2.83 12.94 -4.64
N ASP A 166 2.76 11.66 -4.96
CA ASP A 166 3.75 10.97 -5.76
C ASP A 166 3.07 9.82 -6.50
N ALA A 167 3.71 9.31 -7.54
CA ALA A 167 3.26 8.12 -8.24
C ALA A 167 4.43 7.18 -8.52
N THR A 168 4.19 5.88 -8.28
CA THR A 168 5.22 4.87 -8.45
C THR A 168 4.79 3.74 -9.36
N TYR A 169 5.71 3.36 -10.24
CA TYR A 169 5.54 2.23 -11.16
C TYR A 169 6.12 0.92 -10.60
N GLN A 170 7.11 1.00 -9.71
CA GLN A 170 7.94 -0.15 -9.34
C GLN A 170 7.12 -1.27 -8.70
N VAL A 171 6.15 -0.91 -7.88
CA VAL A 171 5.27 -1.85 -7.16
C VAL A 171 4.38 -2.63 -8.15
N LEU A 172 4.18 -2.12 -9.36
CA LEU A 172 3.31 -2.70 -10.39
C LEU A 172 4.07 -3.50 -11.45
N PHE A 173 5.41 -3.47 -11.48
CA PHE A 173 6.20 -4.22 -12.46
C PHE A 173 6.05 -5.74 -12.36
N SER A 174 5.68 -6.26 -11.17
CA SER A 174 5.40 -7.68 -10.93
C SER A 174 3.93 -8.06 -11.16
N ALA A 175 3.08 -7.10 -11.58
CA ALA A 175 1.65 -7.33 -11.77
C ALA A 175 1.38 -8.24 -12.99
N ILE A 176 0.82 -9.41 -12.74
CA ILE A 176 0.31 -10.30 -13.78
C ILE A 176 -0.97 -9.72 -14.37
N GLY A 177 -1.05 -9.71 -15.70
CA GLY A 177 -2.27 -9.37 -16.45
C GLY A 177 -2.08 -8.24 -17.44
N GLN A 178 -0.94 -7.53 -17.37
CA GLN A 178 -0.62 -6.38 -18.21
C GLN A 178 0.66 -6.59 -19.01
N VAL A 179 0.86 -5.86 -20.10
CA VAL A 179 2.14 -5.83 -20.82
C VAL A 179 3.01 -4.70 -20.25
N PRO A 180 4.23 -4.98 -19.76
CA PRO A 180 5.07 -3.96 -19.12
C PRO A 180 5.18 -2.69 -19.96
N MET A 181 4.88 -1.53 -19.36
CA MET A 181 5.08 -0.19 -19.93
C MET A 181 4.31 0.11 -21.23
N GLN A 182 3.34 -0.71 -21.66
CA GLN A 182 2.50 -0.37 -22.82
C GLN A 182 1.41 0.65 -22.51
N GLN A 183 1.06 0.86 -21.24
CA GLN A 183 0.08 1.86 -20.79
C GLN A 183 -1.25 1.82 -21.58
N LYS A 184 -1.74 0.62 -21.91
CA LYS A 184 -2.99 0.45 -22.67
C LYS A 184 -4.21 0.78 -21.82
N GLN A 185 -5.33 1.08 -22.48
CA GLN A 185 -6.60 1.33 -21.79
C GLN A 185 -7.05 0.10 -20.99
N GLY A 186 -7.34 0.30 -19.70
CA GLY A 186 -7.69 -0.78 -18.76
C GLY A 186 -6.48 -1.45 -18.09
N GLU A 187 -5.25 -0.98 -18.36
CA GLU A 187 -4.05 -1.31 -17.59
C GLU A 187 -3.77 -0.25 -16.52
N PHE A 188 -3.06 -0.65 -15.48
CA PHE A 188 -2.69 0.19 -14.35
C PHE A 188 -1.18 0.09 -14.15
N HIS A 189 -0.47 1.15 -14.49
CA HIS A 189 1.00 1.20 -14.43
C HIS A 189 1.49 2.16 -13.35
N ALA A 190 0.67 3.12 -12.91
CA ALA A 190 1.02 4.08 -11.87
C ALA A 190 0.20 3.83 -10.61
N LEU A 191 0.85 3.81 -9.45
CA LEU A 191 0.20 3.84 -8.15
C LEU A 191 0.35 5.24 -7.58
N HIS A 192 -0.74 6.02 -7.57
CA HIS A 192 -0.75 7.33 -6.95
C HIS A 192 -0.89 7.22 -5.44
N THR A 193 -0.03 7.94 -4.74
CA THR A 193 -0.01 8.07 -3.29
C THR A 193 -0.26 9.51 -2.89
N PHE A 194 -1.07 9.66 -1.86
CA PHE A 194 -1.34 10.94 -1.23
C PHE A 194 -1.01 10.81 0.25
N LEU A 195 -0.30 11.78 0.81
CA LEU A 195 -0.10 11.91 2.24
C LEU A 195 -0.59 13.26 2.72
N GLY A 196 -1.24 13.28 3.86
CA GLY A 196 -1.53 14.50 4.60
C GLY A 196 -0.28 15.09 5.25
N ARG A 197 -0.44 16.28 5.82
CA ARG A 197 0.65 17.11 6.34
C ARG A 197 1.51 16.43 7.41
N SER A 198 0.92 15.54 8.20
CA SER A 198 1.60 14.78 9.25
C SER A 198 1.85 13.31 8.88
N GLY A 199 1.67 12.96 7.60
CA GLY A 199 1.93 11.62 7.06
C GLY A 199 0.72 10.67 7.08
N ALA A 200 -0.50 11.18 7.30
CA ALA A 200 -1.72 10.38 7.17
C ALA A 200 -1.86 9.84 5.73
N VAL A 201 -2.27 8.57 5.58
CA VAL A 201 -2.36 7.90 4.26
C VAL A 201 -3.82 7.54 3.95
N PRO A 202 -4.61 8.45 3.36
CA PRO A 202 -6.04 8.26 3.13
C PRO A 202 -6.32 7.08 2.21
N GLY A 203 -5.39 6.74 1.31
CA GLY A 203 -5.55 5.63 0.40
C GLY A 203 -4.52 5.67 -0.72
N PHE A 204 -4.74 4.78 -1.68
CA PHE A 204 -3.91 4.62 -2.86
C PHE A 204 -4.84 4.47 -4.07
N SER A 205 -4.44 5.02 -5.21
CA SER A 205 -5.20 4.85 -6.45
C SER A 205 -4.34 4.23 -7.53
N LEU A 206 -4.85 3.16 -8.14
CA LEU A 206 -4.24 2.54 -9.31
C LEU A 206 -4.69 3.30 -10.55
N GLN A 207 -3.75 3.84 -11.30
CA GLN A 207 -3.99 4.56 -12.54
C GLN A 207 -3.13 4.06 -13.68
N ARG A 208 -3.49 4.47 -14.90
CA ARG A 208 -2.76 4.10 -16.11
C ARG A 208 -1.41 4.81 -16.22
N THR A 209 -1.33 6.07 -15.82
CA THR A 209 -0.22 7.01 -16.04
C THR A 209 -0.24 8.08 -14.96
N GLU A 210 0.81 8.90 -14.88
CA GLU A 210 0.95 10.01 -13.92
C GLU A 210 0.40 11.34 -14.47
N GLY A 211 -0.28 11.30 -15.61
CA GLY A 211 -0.77 12.51 -16.29
C GLY A 211 -1.88 13.24 -15.51
N PRO A 212 -2.17 14.51 -15.86
CA PRO A 212 -3.14 15.33 -15.12
C PRO A 212 -4.54 14.72 -14.98
N ALA A 213 -5.03 14.06 -16.02
CA ALA A 213 -6.33 13.38 -15.96
C ALA A 213 -6.34 12.23 -14.94
N GLN A 214 -5.24 11.49 -14.83
CA GLN A 214 -5.12 10.38 -13.90
C GLN A 214 -4.90 10.86 -12.47
N PHE A 215 -4.15 11.96 -12.28
CA PHE A 215 -4.06 12.64 -10.98
C PHE A 215 -5.45 13.04 -10.48
N ARG A 216 -6.25 13.71 -11.32
CA ARG A 216 -7.62 14.13 -10.95
C ARG A 216 -8.51 12.95 -10.56
N ALA A 217 -8.45 11.86 -11.33
CA ALA A 217 -9.20 10.64 -11.00
C ALA A 217 -8.71 10.01 -9.69
N ALA A 218 -7.39 9.97 -9.47
CA ALA A 218 -6.78 9.37 -8.30
C ALA A 218 -7.14 10.11 -7.00
N ILE A 219 -7.04 11.44 -7.00
CA ILE A 219 -7.34 12.21 -5.79
C ILE A 219 -8.83 12.19 -5.46
N ALA A 220 -9.71 12.17 -6.47
CA ALA A 220 -11.15 12.04 -6.26
C ALA A 220 -11.56 10.65 -5.75
N GLU A 221 -10.80 9.60 -6.11
CA GLU A 221 -10.99 8.25 -5.58
C GLU A 221 -10.55 8.13 -4.11
N VAL A 222 -9.43 8.77 -3.76
CA VAL A 222 -8.80 8.61 -2.44
C VAL A 222 -9.37 9.56 -1.39
N LEU A 223 -9.71 10.80 -1.76
CA LEU A 223 -10.20 11.82 -0.84
C LEU A 223 -11.68 12.17 -1.12
N PRO A 224 -12.55 12.13 -0.09
CA PRO A 224 -13.92 12.61 -0.22
C PRO A 224 -13.94 14.12 -0.52
N GLN A 225 -15.06 14.62 -1.06
CA GLN A 225 -15.18 16.04 -1.44
C GLN A 225 -14.86 16.99 -0.28
N ALA A 226 -15.40 16.74 0.91
CA ALA A 226 -15.12 17.55 2.10
C ALA A 226 -13.62 17.65 2.42
N ALA A 227 -12.85 16.58 2.21
CA ALA A 227 -11.41 16.60 2.37
C ALA A 227 -10.72 17.41 1.26
N ARG A 228 -11.14 17.20 0.00
CA ARG A 228 -10.61 17.92 -1.17
C ARG A 228 -10.83 19.44 -1.07
N ASP A 229 -11.92 19.87 -0.46
CA ASP A 229 -12.21 21.29 -0.21
C ASP A 229 -11.23 21.92 0.79
N THR A 230 -10.59 21.14 1.65
CA THR A 230 -9.58 21.67 2.60
C THR A 230 -8.17 21.77 2.00
N VAL A 231 -7.91 21.16 0.85
CA VAL A 231 -6.58 21.11 0.24
C VAL A 231 -6.23 22.47 -0.37
N LYS A 232 -5.20 23.12 0.18
CA LYS A 232 -4.67 24.39 -0.34
C LYS A 232 -3.33 24.23 -1.05
N TYR A 233 -2.50 23.31 -0.61
CA TYR A 233 -1.12 23.18 -1.06
C TYR A 233 -0.78 21.73 -1.39
N ILE A 234 -0.09 21.51 -2.52
CA ILE A 234 0.40 20.19 -2.92
C ILE A 234 1.90 20.22 -3.19
N PHE A 235 2.63 19.28 -2.60
CA PHE A 235 4.01 18.96 -2.98
C PHE A 235 4.02 17.76 -3.93
N SER A 236 4.67 17.88 -5.08
CA SER A 236 4.75 16.83 -6.11
C SER A 236 6.16 16.77 -6.71
N ASP A 237 6.56 15.59 -7.19
CA ASP A 237 7.76 15.41 -8.00
C ASP A 237 7.60 15.99 -9.42
N SER A 238 6.35 16.03 -9.89
CA SER A 238 5.92 16.49 -11.20
C SER A 238 4.78 17.50 -11.01
N PRO A 239 5.08 18.77 -10.68
CA PRO A 239 4.06 19.80 -10.43
C PRO A 239 3.07 19.97 -11.59
N THR A 240 3.54 19.86 -12.83
CA THR A 240 2.72 19.97 -14.05
C THR A 240 1.62 18.92 -14.15
N SER A 241 1.76 17.77 -13.47
CA SER A 241 0.70 16.75 -13.39
C SER A 241 -0.47 17.17 -12.49
N VAL A 242 -0.21 18.06 -11.54
CA VAL A 242 -1.18 18.54 -10.55
C VAL A 242 -1.86 19.82 -11.02
N GLU A 243 -1.19 20.60 -11.89
CA GLU A 243 -1.73 21.85 -12.40
C GLU A 243 -3.05 21.67 -13.14
N GLY A 244 -3.93 22.67 -12.98
CA GLY A 244 -5.28 22.62 -13.53
C GLY A 244 -6.20 21.62 -12.83
N ALA A 245 -5.87 21.17 -11.61
CA ALA A 245 -6.74 20.35 -10.78
C ALA A 245 -7.84 21.12 -10.03
N ALA A 246 -8.12 22.38 -10.38
CA ALA A 246 -9.12 23.22 -9.71
C ALA A 246 -10.52 22.59 -9.68
N GLU A 247 -10.88 21.80 -10.70
CA GLU A 247 -12.16 21.06 -10.74
C GLU A 247 -12.31 20.05 -9.59
N VAL A 248 -11.21 19.44 -9.16
CA VAL A 248 -11.20 18.43 -8.09
C VAL A 248 -10.69 18.96 -6.75
N LEU A 249 -9.91 20.05 -6.77
CA LEU A 249 -9.36 20.74 -5.60
C LEU A 249 -9.69 22.24 -5.72
N PRO A 250 -10.91 22.64 -5.33
CA PRO A 250 -11.42 23.98 -5.61
C PRO A 250 -10.63 25.09 -4.90
N ASN A 251 -10.00 24.76 -3.77
CA ASN A 251 -9.25 25.71 -2.94
C ASN A 251 -7.72 25.59 -3.10
N LEU A 252 -7.23 24.90 -4.14
CA LEU A 252 -5.80 24.78 -4.41
C LEU A 252 -5.19 26.14 -4.76
N GLU A 253 -4.30 26.63 -3.89
CA GLU A 253 -3.64 27.93 -4.05
C GLU A 253 -2.28 27.79 -4.75
N ALA A 254 -1.53 26.73 -4.45
CA ALA A 254 -0.19 26.51 -4.98
C ALA A 254 0.22 25.03 -5.07
N VAL A 255 1.12 24.74 -6.02
CA VAL A 255 1.83 23.46 -6.14
C VAL A 255 3.33 23.72 -6.01
N ALA A 256 4.02 22.93 -5.21
CA ALA A 256 5.46 23.01 -5.03
C ALA A 256 6.16 21.73 -5.51
N GLU A 257 7.39 21.89 -6.00
CA GLU A 257 8.27 20.77 -6.31
C GLU A 257 9.01 20.32 -5.05
N ASP A 258 9.26 19.02 -4.91
CA ASP A 258 10.13 18.53 -3.84
C ASP A 258 11.61 18.68 -4.18
N ALA A 259 12.28 19.48 -3.35
CA ALA A 259 13.71 19.77 -3.39
C ALA A 259 14.62 18.52 -3.29
N LEU A 260 14.13 17.38 -2.78
CA LEU A 260 14.95 16.17 -2.67
C LEU A 260 15.24 15.51 -4.04
N HIS A 261 14.37 15.65 -5.04
CA HIS A 261 14.50 14.88 -6.29
C HIS A 261 15.77 15.20 -7.07
N LEU A 262 16.24 16.45 -7.05
CA LEU A 262 17.50 16.80 -7.71
C LEU A 262 18.67 16.05 -7.07
N VAL A 263 18.65 15.89 -5.75
CA VAL A 263 19.66 15.13 -5.00
C VAL A 263 19.62 13.65 -5.39
N LEU A 264 18.43 13.04 -5.43
CA LEU A 264 18.27 11.64 -5.83
C LEU A 264 18.75 11.38 -7.26
N ARG A 265 18.47 12.30 -8.19
CA ARG A 265 18.94 12.21 -9.58
C ARG A 265 20.47 12.24 -9.67
N VAL A 266 21.13 13.02 -8.83
CA VAL A 266 22.60 13.08 -8.73
C VAL A 266 23.16 11.80 -8.10
N GLU A 267 22.51 11.26 -7.06
CA GLU A 267 22.93 10.01 -6.42
C GLU A 267 22.79 8.81 -7.36
N ALA A 268 21.82 8.83 -8.27
CA ALA A 268 21.69 7.83 -9.33
C ALA A 268 22.93 7.76 -10.26
N CYS A 269 23.71 8.84 -10.39
CA CYS A 269 24.98 8.84 -11.15
C CYS A 269 26.15 8.19 -10.38
N THR A 270 26.01 8.01 -9.07
CA THR A 270 27.06 7.48 -8.18
C THR A 270 26.66 6.14 -7.56
N GLY A 271 25.74 5.42 -8.20
CA GLY A 271 25.27 4.12 -7.75
C GLY A 271 24.35 4.19 -6.54
N GLU A 272 23.54 5.25 -6.44
CA GLU A 272 22.54 5.47 -5.38
C GLU A 272 23.19 5.65 -3.99
N LYS A 273 24.41 6.21 -3.95
CA LYS A 273 25.17 6.48 -2.72
C LYS A 273 25.21 7.97 -2.41
N ARG A 274 25.10 8.30 -1.11
CA ARG A 274 25.36 9.65 -0.59
C ARG A 274 26.85 9.98 -0.74
N THR A 275 27.15 11.14 -1.31
CA THR A 275 28.51 11.66 -1.53
C THR A 275 28.69 13.04 -0.91
N ALA A 276 29.93 13.54 -0.82
CA ALA A 276 30.18 14.92 -0.37
C ALA A 276 29.42 15.95 -1.24
N LEU A 277 29.41 15.75 -2.56
CA LEU A 277 28.65 16.56 -3.52
C LEU A 277 27.15 16.50 -3.22
N SER A 278 26.55 15.30 -3.11
CA SER A 278 25.10 15.19 -2.89
C SER A 278 24.66 15.65 -1.49
N SER A 279 25.56 15.61 -0.50
CA SER A 279 25.36 16.23 0.82
C SER A 279 25.36 17.76 0.74
N CYS A 280 26.29 18.37 -0.01
CA CYS A 280 26.30 19.84 -0.20
C CYS A 280 25.08 20.29 -1.03
N LEU A 281 24.70 19.54 -2.05
CA LEU A 281 23.48 19.80 -2.81
C LEU A 281 22.23 19.71 -1.93
N LEU A 282 22.16 18.76 -0.99
CA LEU A 282 21.06 18.70 -0.04
C LEU A 282 20.98 19.98 0.79
N LYS A 283 22.10 20.54 1.26
CA LYS A 283 22.13 21.84 1.98
C LYS A 283 21.59 22.99 1.13
N ILE A 284 21.97 23.06 -0.15
CA ILE A 284 21.42 24.01 -1.14
C ILE A 284 19.89 23.84 -1.24
N GLN A 285 19.43 22.60 -1.43
CA GLN A 285 18.00 22.28 -1.57
C GLN A 285 17.19 22.58 -0.30
N THR A 286 17.77 22.46 0.90
CA THR A 286 17.08 22.80 2.15
C THR A 286 16.75 24.28 2.30
N ARG A 287 17.39 25.17 1.53
CA ARG A 287 17.06 26.61 1.52
C ARG A 287 15.62 26.88 1.05
N PHE A 288 15.06 26.03 0.19
CA PHE A 288 13.66 26.09 -0.24
C PHE A 288 12.66 25.67 0.86
N ARG A 289 13.16 25.25 2.03
CA ARG A 289 12.35 24.99 3.23
C ARG A 289 12.35 26.18 4.20
N LEU A 290 13.04 27.26 3.88
CA LEU A 290 13.04 28.46 4.69
C LEU A 290 11.88 29.37 4.26
N PRO A 291 11.18 30.02 5.21
CA PRO A 291 10.06 30.89 4.90
C PRO A 291 10.53 32.09 4.06
N TYR A 292 9.79 32.36 2.99
CA TYR A 292 9.96 33.57 2.17
C TYR A 292 8.61 33.95 1.58
N ALA A 293 8.16 35.19 1.82
CA ALA A 293 6.85 35.63 1.34
C ALA A 293 6.95 36.24 -0.06
N ALA A 294 6.31 35.62 -1.05
CA ALA A 294 6.14 36.16 -2.39
C ALA A 294 4.96 35.47 -3.12
N PRO A 295 4.51 36.01 -4.27
CA PRO A 295 3.41 35.43 -5.03
C PRO A 295 3.70 34.00 -5.50
N PHE A 296 2.68 33.14 -5.47
CA PHE A 296 2.78 31.77 -5.96
C PHE A 296 2.91 31.71 -7.48
N PHE A 297 3.81 30.84 -7.95
CA PHE A 297 3.89 30.46 -9.35
C PHE A 297 2.79 29.45 -9.71
N ARG A 298 2.14 29.64 -10.87
CA ARG A 298 0.97 28.85 -11.34
C ARG A 298 1.18 28.21 -12.73
N GLY A 299 2.42 27.91 -13.11
CA GLY A 299 2.72 27.11 -14.31
C GLY A 299 2.68 27.83 -15.65
N HIS A 300 2.37 29.13 -15.68
CA HIS A 300 2.42 29.87 -16.94
C HIS A 300 3.88 30.02 -17.40
N ALA A 301 4.20 29.35 -18.51
CA ALA A 301 5.41 29.62 -19.27
C ALA A 301 5.29 31.02 -19.85
N VAL A 302 6.00 31.98 -19.25
CA VAL A 302 6.28 33.26 -19.90
C VAL A 302 7.52 32.99 -20.74
N GLU A 303 7.44 33.19 -22.06
CA GLU A 303 8.64 33.27 -22.90
C GLU A 303 9.50 34.42 -22.36
N ASP A 304 10.74 34.11 -21.98
CA ASP A 304 11.68 35.00 -21.29
C ASP A 304 11.12 35.70 -20.03
N PRO A 305 11.02 34.97 -18.91
CA PRO A 305 10.61 35.56 -17.65
C PRO A 305 11.59 36.68 -17.25
N PRO A 306 11.10 37.87 -16.84
CA PRO A 306 11.96 39.02 -16.55
C PRO A 306 12.99 38.76 -15.43
N ASP A 307 12.74 37.76 -14.59
CA ASP A 307 13.58 37.39 -13.44
C ASP A 307 14.37 36.08 -13.66
N ALA A 308 14.41 35.55 -14.89
CA ALA A 308 15.17 34.33 -15.19
C ALA A 308 16.68 34.62 -15.09
N GLY A 309 17.36 33.85 -14.25
CA GLY A 309 18.80 33.91 -14.13
C GLY A 309 19.51 33.28 -15.34
N ASN A 310 20.72 33.74 -15.61
CA ASN A 310 21.54 33.31 -16.72
C ASN A 310 22.55 32.25 -16.26
N TRP A 311 22.49 31.07 -16.88
CA TRP A 311 23.49 30.03 -16.70
C TRP A 311 24.72 30.33 -17.57
N SER A 312 25.90 30.40 -16.95
CA SER A 312 27.18 30.50 -17.66
C SER A 312 27.79 29.11 -17.90
N ASP A 313 28.10 28.80 -19.16
CA ASP A 313 28.86 27.59 -19.52
C ASP A 313 30.38 27.76 -19.35
N ASN A 314 30.86 29.01 -19.22
CA ASN A 314 32.26 29.36 -18.98
C ASN A 314 32.55 29.38 -17.47
N LEU A 315 32.67 28.19 -16.86
CA LEU A 315 33.15 28.02 -15.48
C LEU A 315 34.67 28.00 -15.36
N MET A 316 35.40 28.16 -16.48
CA MET A 316 36.86 28.13 -16.49
C MET A 316 37.39 29.41 -15.82
N ASP A 317 38.31 29.25 -14.87
CA ASP A 317 39.14 30.28 -14.22
C ASP A 317 38.62 30.99 -12.97
N LYS A 318 37.55 30.52 -12.32
CA LYS A 318 37.30 30.94 -10.92
C LYS A 318 37.93 29.93 -9.97
N GLU A 319 38.97 30.36 -9.24
CA GLU A 319 39.50 29.62 -8.10
C GLU A 319 38.34 29.15 -7.22
N ALA A 320 38.39 27.87 -6.82
CA ALA A 320 37.40 27.28 -5.92
C ALA A 320 37.43 28.06 -4.60
N THR A 321 36.55 29.04 -4.46
CA THR A 321 36.39 29.79 -3.22
C THR A 321 35.73 28.84 -2.24
N GLU A 322 36.39 28.61 -1.11
CA GLU A 322 35.87 27.76 -0.04
C GLU A 322 34.49 28.29 0.37
N THR A 323 33.45 27.58 -0.05
CA THR A 323 32.06 27.99 0.15
C THR A 323 31.57 27.33 1.42
N ASP A 324 31.26 28.14 2.43
CA ASP A 324 30.57 27.69 3.63
C ASP A 324 29.09 27.40 3.29
N TRP A 325 28.83 26.13 2.95
CA TRP A 325 27.50 25.65 2.61
C TRP A 325 26.54 25.68 3.80
N ASP A 326 27.04 25.57 5.03
CA ASP A 326 26.20 25.59 6.24
C ASP A 326 25.66 26.99 6.49
N LYS A 327 26.52 28.01 6.36
CA LYS A 327 26.09 29.41 6.45
C LYS A 327 25.12 29.81 5.33
N LYS A 328 25.28 29.26 4.12
CA LYS A 328 24.32 29.51 3.02
C LYS A 328 22.96 28.86 3.28
N ALA A 329 22.94 27.69 3.91
CA ALA A 329 21.72 26.93 4.19
C ALA A 329 20.75 27.64 5.17
N THR A 330 21.15 28.74 5.81
CA THR A 330 20.32 29.47 6.78
C THR A 330 19.50 30.63 6.20
N LYS A 331 19.61 30.92 4.90
CA LYS A 331 18.87 32.02 4.24
C LYS A 331 18.04 31.49 3.07
N PRO A 332 16.77 31.93 2.89
CA PRO A 332 16.00 31.56 1.71
C PRO A 332 16.65 32.12 0.44
N TYR A 333 16.22 31.63 -0.73
CA TYR A 333 16.57 32.24 -2.01
C TYR A 333 15.70 33.47 -2.26
N CYS A 334 16.31 34.56 -2.74
CA CYS A 334 15.59 35.78 -3.10
C CYS A 334 15.27 35.86 -4.61
N ASN A 335 16.04 35.19 -5.45
CA ASN A 335 15.88 35.19 -6.90
C ASN A 335 16.50 33.93 -7.55
N HIS A 336 16.23 33.73 -8.84
CA HIS A 336 16.70 32.55 -9.59
C HIS A 336 18.23 32.56 -9.82
N GLN A 337 18.83 33.74 -10.01
CA GLN A 337 20.27 33.87 -10.24
C GLN A 337 21.09 33.40 -9.03
N GLU A 338 20.65 33.67 -7.79
CA GLU A 338 21.29 33.15 -6.58
C GLU A 338 21.33 31.62 -6.57
N TYR A 339 20.25 30.96 -6.98
CA TYR A 339 20.19 29.50 -7.07
C TYR A 339 21.13 28.97 -8.15
N ILE A 340 21.17 29.58 -9.33
CA ILE A 340 22.13 29.24 -10.40
C ILE A 340 23.56 29.36 -9.88
N ASN A 341 23.89 30.48 -9.22
CA ASN A 341 25.23 30.75 -8.71
C ASN A 341 25.68 29.67 -7.70
N ASP A 342 24.79 29.21 -6.82
CA ASP A 342 25.08 28.13 -5.89
C ASP A 342 25.31 26.78 -6.58
N ILE A 343 24.49 26.45 -7.58
CA ILE A 343 24.66 25.21 -8.37
C ILE A 343 25.95 25.25 -9.19
N GLN A 344 26.33 26.41 -9.73
CA GLN A 344 27.60 26.61 -10.44
C GLN A 344 28.81 26.55 -9.51
N ALA A 345 28.70 27.11 -8.30
CA ALA A 345 29.72 26.98 -7.26
C ALA A 345 29.90 25.50 -6.87
N LEU A 346 28.81 24.74 -6.76
CA LEU A 346 28.86 23.29 -6.52
C LEU A 346 29.57 22.54 -7.66
N CYS A 347 29.28 22.90 -8.92
CA CYS A 347 29.97 22.33 -10.09
C CYS A 347 31.48 22.59 -10.06
N THR A 348 31.90 23.75 -9.53
CA THR A 348 33.31 24.17 -9.45
C THR A 348 34.03 23.52 -8.27
N ALA A 349 33.33 23.29 -7.15
CA ALA A 349 33.88 22.62 -5.97
C ALA A 349 34.09 21.11 -6.17
N PHE A 350 33.35 20.48 -7.09
CA PHE A 350 33.41 19.04 -7.35
C PHE A 350 33.60 18.73 -8.85
N PRO A 351 34.68 19.21 -9.49
CA PRO A 351 34.86 19.10 -10.94
C PRO A 351 34.95 17.65 -11.41
N ASP A 352 35.64 16.80 -10.65
CA ASP A 352 35.87 15.39 -10.98
C ASP A 352 34.57 14.58 -11.03
N ASN A 353 33.57 14.98 -10.25
CA ASN A 353 32.28 14.28 -10.22
C ASN A 353 31.40 14.63 -11.43
N MET A 354 31.59 15.78 -12.07
CA MET A 354 30.68 16.31 -13.09
C MET A 354 30.52 15.39 -14.31
N GLY A 355 31.51 14.54 -14.59
CA GLY A 355 31.51 13.59 -15.70
C GLY A 355 30.72 12.30 -15.44
N HIS A 356 30.37 11.98 -14.19
CA HIS A 356 29.60 10.76 -13.88
C HIS A 356 28.22 10.79 -14.53
N LYS A 357 27.73 9.62 -14.95
CA LYS A 357 26.50 9.48 -15.73
C LYS A 357 25.46 8.62 -15.02
N ASP A 358 24.19 8.97 -15.19
CA ASP A 358 23.08 8.13 -14.78
C ASP A 358 22.87 6.93 -15.75
N LYS A 359 21.92 6.05 -15.43
CA LYS A 359 21.53 4.91 -16.29
C LYS A 359 21.01 5.35 -17.68
N LYS A 360 20.64 6.63 -17.86
CA LYS A 360 20.18 7.22 -19.12
C LYS A 360 21.31 7.96 -19.87
N GLY A 361 22.54 7.93 -19.37
CA GLY A 361 23.71 8.56 -19.99
C GLY A 361 23.86 10.07 -19.74
N ARG A 362 23.01 10.69 -18.91
CA ARG A 362 23.08 12.11 -18.58
C ARG A 362 24.15 12.34 -17.52
N THR A 363 24.98 13.37 -17.71
CA THR A 363 26.03 13.70 -16.73
C THR A 363 25.46 14.45 -15.53
N ILE A 364 26.17 14.42 -14.39
CA ILE A 364 25.81 15.22 -13.20
C ILE A 364 25.68 16.70 -13.58
N ARG A 365 26.59 17.24 -14.40
CA ARG A 365 26.49 18.63 -14.89
C ARG A 365 25.20 18.90 -15.66
N GLN A 366 24.81 18.01 -16.56
CA GLN A 366 23.56 18.15 -17.32
C GLN A 366 22.34 18.09 -16.40
N ILE A 367 22.35 17.21 -15.40
CA ILE A 367 21.28 17.07 -14.41
C ILE A 367 21.14 18.33 -13.56
N LEU A 368 22.27 18.87 -13.06
CA LEU A 368 22.29 20.10 -12.26
C LEU A 368 21.84 21.32 -13.08
N LYS A 369 22.33 21.47 -14.32
CA LYS A 369 21.89 22.54 -15.23
C LYS A 369 20.39 22.47 -15.51
N ALA A 370 19.87 21.27 -15.80
CA ALA A 370 18.44 21.08 -16.02
C ALA A 370 17.61 21.35 -14.75
N GLY A 371 18.06 20.87 -13.58
CA GLY A 371 17.39 21.12 -12.29
C GLY A 371 17.49 22.56 -11.79
N ALA A 372 18.36 23.36 -12.39
CA ALA A 372 18.48 24.79 -12.15
C ALA A 372 17.63 25.62 -13.14
N SER A 373 16.74 25.02 -13.94
CA SER A 373 15.86 25.78 -14.83
C SER A 373 14.93 26.71 -14.06
N TYR A 374 14.48 27.78 -14.70
CA TYR A 374 13.59 28.76 -14.08
C TYR A 374 12.28 28.11 -13.59
N THR A 375 11.68 27.24 -14.40
CA THR A 375 10.44 26.54 -14.03
C THR A 375 10.61 25.69 -12.78
N HIS A 376 11.68 24.89 -12.70
CA HIS A 376 11.99 24.09 -11.50
C HIS A 376 12.22 25.00 -10.28
N PHE A 377 13.00 26.07 -10.44
CA PHE A 377 13.21 27.05 -9.37
C PHE A 377 11.88 27.63 -8.86
N ARG A 378 10.96 28.04 -9.75
CA ARG A 378 9.69 28.65 -9.34
C ARG A 378 8.79 27.69 -8.57
N TYR A 379 8.74 26.41 -8.93
CA TYR A 379 8.01 25.41 -8.13
C TYR A 379 8.71 25.06 -6.82
N LEU A 380 10.04 25.02 -6.79
CA LEU A 380 10.78 24.84 -5.53
C LEU A 380 10.55 26.04 -4.59
N TRP A 381 10.53 27.26 -5.14
CA TRP A 381 10.33 28.50 -4.40
C TRP A 381 8.90 28.63 -3.85
N ASN A 382 7.90 28.07 -4.55
CA ASN A 382 6.56 27.90 -3.98
C ASN A 382 6.60 27.15 -2.64
N GLY A 383 7.55 26.22 -2.42
CA GLY A 383 7.76 25.56 -1.13
C GLY A 383 8.04 26.56 0.00
N SER A 384 8.99 27.48 -0.21
CA SER A 384 9.30 28.57 0.74
C SER A 384 8.09 29.48 1.00
N HIS A 385 7.30 29.77 -0.04
CA HIS A 385 6.13 30.63 0.06
C HIS A 385 5.00 29.94 0.85
N ILE A 386 4.78 28.65 0.60
CA ILE A 386 3.82 27.83 1.34
C ILE A 386 4.21 27.81 2.82
N ILE A 387 5.49 27.61 3.13
CA ILE A 387 5.98 27.63 4.52
C ILE A 387 5.71 28.99 5.17
N SER A 388 6.02 30.08 4.47
CA SER A 388 5.70 31.42 4.96
C SER A 388 4.20 31.60 5.23
N ALA A 389 3.32 31.16 4.32
CA ALA A 389 1.87 31.26 4.50
C ALA A 389 1.37 30.39 5.66
N LEU A 390 1.97 29.21 5.87
CA LEU A 390 1.61 28.33 6.99
C LEU A 390 2.06 28.89 8.34
N HIS A 391 3.13 29.68 8.40
CA HIS A 391 3.54 30.39 9.63
C HIS A 391 2.48 31.34 10.17
N ASP A 392 1.62 31.87 9.30
CA ASP A 392 0.53 32.78 9.70
C ASP A 392 -0.72 32.02 10.19
N VAL A 393 -0.83 30.72 9.87
CA VAL A 393 -2.06 29.93 10.07
C VAL A 393 -1.87 28.79 11.07
N LEU A 394 -0.66 28.23 11.19
CA LEU A 394 -0.37 27.08 12.03
C LEU A 394 0.57 27.43 13.18
N PRO A 395 0.37 26.84 14.38
CA PRO A 395 1.32 26.96 15.48
C PRO A 395 2.72 26.43 15.10
N PRO A 396 3.81 26.98 15.67
CA PRO A 396 5.18 26.51 15.41
C PRO A 396 5.41 25.01 15.64
N ALA A 397 4.75 24.43 16.65
CA ALA A 397 4.84 23.01 16.93
C ALA A 397 4.23 22.14 15.81
N GLU A 398 3.17 22.61 15.15
CA GLU A 398 2.55 21.89 14.03
C GLU A 398 3.36 22.04 12.74
N LEU A 399 4.01 23.19 12.55
CA LEU A 399 4.93 23.41 11.43
C LEU A 399 6.11 22.44 11.44
N GLN A 400 6.62 22.10 12.64
CA GLN A 400 7.69 21.10 12.79
C GLN A 400 7.25 19.69 12.38
N LEU A 401 5.95 19.40 12.39
CA LEU A 401 5.40 18.11 11.99
C LEU A 401 5.16 18.01 10.48
N LEU A 402 5.29 19.11 9.74
CA LEU A 402 5.13 19.11 8.29
C LEU A 402 6.24 18.29 7.65
N SER A 403 5.87 17.16 7.07
CA SER A 403 6.79 16.45 6.20
C SER A 403 6.87 17.17 4.86
N PHE A 404 7.86 18.04 4.70
CA PHE A 404 8.04 18.80 3.47
C PHE A 404 8.63 17.94 2.35
N GLY A 405 7.91 17.91 1.23
CA GLY A 405 8.27 17.14 0.04
C GLY A 405 7.76 15.70 0.04
N THR A 406 8.18 14.95 -0.97
CA THR A 406 7.90 13.54 -1.20
C THR A 406 8.83 12.60 -0.42
N CYS A 407 9.71 13.09 0.46
CA CYS A 407 10.53 12.23 1.34
C CYS A 407 9.68 11.19 2.08
N SER A 408 8.48 11.60 2.54
CA SER A 408 7.51 10.71 3.16
C SER A 408 6.86 9.75 2.17
N ASN A 409 6.63 10.17 0.93
CA ASN A 409 6.16 9.32 -0.17
C ASN A 409 7.20 8.23 -0.50
N GLU A 410 8.48 8.58 -0.63
CA GLU A 410 9.57 7.63 -0.85
C GLU A 410 9.68 6.60 0.28
N ALA A 411 9.59 7.05 1.53
CA ALA A 411 9.54 6.15 2.69
C ALA A 411 8.30 5.25 2.68
N LEU A 412 7.14 5.79 2.28
CA LEU A 412 5.89 5.03 2.12
C LEU A 412 6.01 3.98 1.02
N HIS A 413 6.58 4.34 -0.14
CA HIS A 413 6.81 3.44 -1.27
C HIS A 413 7.78 2.34 -0.91
N PHE A 414 8.85 2.65 -0.17
CA PHE A 414 9.77 1.64 0.34
C PHE A 414 9.05 0.65 1.27
N GLN A 415 8.23 1.15 2.21
CA GLN A 415 7.43 0.29 3.09
C GLN A 415 6.45 -0.58 2.31
N LEU A 416 5.78 0.01 1.30
CA LEU A 416 4.84 -0.71 0.45
C LEU A 416 5.57 -1.78 -0.37
N LYS A 417 6.69 -1.44 -1.01
CA LYS A 417 7.54 -2.37 -1.75
C LYS A 417 7.99 -3.54 -0.88
N ALA A 418 8.48 -3.29 0.34
CA ALA A 418 8.84 -4.33 1.30
C ALA A 418 7.64 -5.20 1.74
N CYS A 419 6.40 -4.69 1.61
CA CYS A 419 5.19 -5.49 1.80
C CYS A 419 4.83 -6.37 0.59
N GLN A 420 5.32 -6.01 -0.59
CA GLN A 420 4.96 -6.63 -1.87
C GLN A 420 6.08 -7.57 -2.38
N GLU A 421 7.35 -7.34 -2.01
CA GLU A 421 8.54 -8.09 -2.45
C GLU A 421 8.48 -9.61 -2.20
N GLN A 422 7.73 -10.05 -1.19
CA GLN A 422 7.55 -11.48 -0.91
C GLN A 422 6.62 -12.19 -1.90
N ILE A 423 5.99 -11.44 -2.82
CA ILE A 423 5.02 -11.97 -3.75
C ILE A 423 5.62 -11.92 -5.16
N ILE A 424 6.15 -13.06 -5.60
CA ILE A 424 6.88 -13.24 -6.88
C ILE A 424 6.05 -12.73 -8.07
N GLN A 425 4.71 -12.87 -8.00
CA GLN A 425 3.80 -12.31 -8.98
C GLN A 425 2.43 -12.01 -8.33
N GLN A 426 1.92 -10.79 -8.49
CA GLN A 426 0.60 -10.40 -7.95
C GLN A 426 -0.40 -10.19 -9.06
N HIS A 427 -1.63 -10.59 -8.81
CA HIS A 427 -2.70 -10.34 -9.75
C HIS A 427 -3.28 -8.95 -9.47
N ILE A 428 -3.64 -8.18 -10.50
CA ILE A 428 -4.13 -6.82 -10.25
C ILE A 428 -5.38 -6.77 -9.36
N GLN A 429 -6.25 -7.78 -9.48
CA GLN A 429 -7.45 -7.90 -8.64
C GLN A 429 -7.15 -8.12 -7.15
N THR A 430 -5.90 -8.48 -6.79
CA THR A 430 -5.49 -8.67 -5.39
C THR A 430 -4.87 -7.43 -4.76
N PHE A 431 -4.51 -6.41 -5.57
CA PHE A 431 -3.92 -5.16 -5.08
C PHE A 431 -4.89 -4.30 -4.27
N PRO A 432 -6.12 -3.98 -4.73
CA PRO A 432 -7.02 -3.08 -4.01
C PRO A 432 -7.25 -3.45 -2.53
N PRO A 433 -7.60 -4.69 -2.17
CA PRO A 433 -7.81 -5.03 -0.75
C PRO A 433 -6.52 -4.96 0.08
N GLN A 434 -5.35 -5.21 -0.54
CA GLN A 434 -4.05 -5.10 0.15
C GLN A 434 -3.70 -3.64 0.41
N LEU A 435 -3.89 -2.76 -0.59
CA LEU A 435 -3.69 -1.32 -0.47
C LEU A 435 -4.66 -0.72 0.56
N GLN A 436 -5.92 -1.18 0.58
CA GLN A 436 -6.90 -0.80 1.58
C GLN A 436 -6.47 -1.21 2.99
N ALA A 437 -6.02 -2.46 3.18
CA ALA A 437 -5.51 -2.91 4.49
C ALA A 437 -4.25 -2.15 4.92
N PHE A 438 -3.37 -1.83 3.98
CA PHE A 438 -2.18 -1.03 4.23
C PHE A 438 -2.55 0.40 4.66
N SER A 439 -3.40 1.09 3.89
CA SER A 439 -3.88 2.44 4.23
C SER A 439 -4.60 2.44 5.58
N LEU A 440 -5.50 1.48 5.83
CA LEU A 440 -6.19 1.36 7.12
C LEU A 440 -5.22 1.19 8.28
N ALA A 441 -4.18 0.36 8.13
CA ALA A 441 -3.15 0.21 9.17
C ALA A 441 -2.40 1.54 9.41
N LYS A 442 -2.00 2.25 8.34
CA LYS A 442 -1.32 3.54 8.46
C LYS A 442 -2.22 4.60 9.12
N MET A 443 -3.48 4.71 8.70
CA MET A 443 -4.45 5.64 9.28
C MET A 443 -4.74 5.32 10.74
N LEU A 444 -4.91 4.06 11.12
CA LEU A 444 -5.13 3.66 12.52
C LEU A 444 -3.93 4.01 13.40
N ALA A 445 -2.72 3.68 12.95
CA ALA A 445 -1.52 3.98 13.71
C ALA A 445 -1.29 5.50 13.83
N HIS A 446 -1.51 6.23 12.75
CA HIS A 446 -1.42 7.68 12.70
C HIS A 446 -2.42 8.36 13.65
N HIS A 447 -3.71 8.04 13.50
CA HIS A 447 -4.78 8.55 14.36
C HIS A 447 -4.52 8.24 15.84
N SER A 448 -4.06 7.02 16.15
CA SER A 448 -3.71 6.63 17.52
C SER A 448 -2.54 7.44 18.07
N ALA A 449 -1.48 7.64 17.28
CA ALA A 449 -0.34 8.45 17.68
C ALA A 449 -0.71 9.93 17.84
N ALA A 450 -1.59 10.45 16.98
CA ALA A 450 -2.02 11.83 17.01
C ALA A 450 -2.86 12.16 18.27
N TYR A 451 -3.63 11.21 18.81
CA TYR A 451 -4.59 11.50 19.90
C TYR A 451 -4.20 10.96 21.27
N PHE A 452 -3.24 10.05 21.33
CA PHE A 452 -2.79 9.47 22.58
C PHE A 452 -1.30 9.72 22.76
N HIS A 453 -0.94 10.64 23.65
CA HIS A 453 0.45 11.06 23.88
C HIS A 453 1.38 9.89 24.24
N THR A 454 0.87 8.89 24.95
CA THR A 454 1.62 7.67 25.28
C THR A 454 1.86 6.76 24.08
N LEU A 455 0.99 6.81 23.07
CA LEU A 455 1.15 6.07 21.81
C LEU A 455 2.00 6.83 20.80
N ALA A 456 2.02 8.17 20.84
CA ALA A 456 2.89 8.99 20.00
C ALA A 456 4.39 8.63 20.15
N GLN A 457 4.78 8.14 21.33
CA GLN A 457 6.15 7.72 21.65
C GLN A 457 6.47 6.27 21.23
N ARG A 458 5.51 5.55 20.65
CA ARG A 458 5.64 4.12 20.30
C ARG A 458 5.92 3.95 18.82
N LYS A 459 6.57 2.83 18.50
CA LYS A 459 6.76 2.44 17.10
C LYS A 459 5.42 2.04 16.50
N GLU A 460 5.22 2.30 15.21
CA GLU A 460 4.01 1.91 14.47
C GLU A 460 3.63 0.43 14.71
N SER A 461 4.62 -0.48 14.72
CA SER A 461 4.41 -1.91 14.97
C SER A 461 3.83 -2.24 16.34
N GLU A 462 4.16 -1.45 17.37
CA GLU A 462 3.65 -1.63 18.73
C GLU A 462 2.20 -1.16 18.81
N ILE A 463 1.89 -0.01 18.20
CA ILE A 463 0.52 0.52 18.09
C ILE A 463 -0.37 -0.47 17.34
N LEU A 464 0.08 -0.98 16.19
CA LEU A 464 -0.69 -1.97 15.42
C LEU A 464 -0.91 -3.28 16.20
N SER A 465 0.04 -3.68 17.05
CA SER A 465 -0.12 -4.85 17.92
C SER A 465 -1.17 -4.61 19.02
N LEU A 466 -1.24 -3.40 19.57
CA LEU A 466 -2.29 -2.99 20.50
C LEU A 466 -3.66 -3.01 19.81
N MET A 467 -3.77 -2.40 18.62
CA MET A 467 -5.00 -2.34 17.83
C MET A 467 -5.50 -3.75 17.46
N GLN A 468 -4.58 -4.67 17.15
CA GLN A 468 -4.91 -6.08 16.94
C GLN A 468 -5.67 -6.67 18.14
N GLY A 469 -5.22 -6.37 19.36
CA GLY A 469 -5.85 -6.84 20.60
C GLY A 469 -7.28 -6.30 20.78
N CYS A 470 -7.52 -5.05 20.38
CA CYS A 470 -8.86 -4.45 20.42
C CYS A 470 -9.78 -5.05 19.36
N LEU A 471 -9.32 -5.18 18.11
CA LEU A 471 -10.13 -5.66 16.99
C LEU A 471 -10.50 -7.14 17.10
N LYS A 472 -9.68 -7.95 17.77
CA LYS A 472 -9.99 -9.36 18.07
C LYS A 472 -11.19 -9.55 19.02
N LYS A 473 -11.69 -8.49 19.66
CA LYS A 473 -12.75 -8.56 20.69
C LYS A 473 -14.13 -8.18 20.13
N GLY A 474 -14.58 -8.85 19.05
CA GLY A 474 -15.94 -8.67 18.55
C GLY A 474 -16.17 -7.31 17.88
N PHE A 475 -15.19 -6.81 17.13
CA PHE A 475 -15.32 -5.53 16.44
C PHE A 475 -16.39 -5.59 15.35
N LEU A 476 -16.41 -6.67 14.58
CA LEU A 476 -17.39 -6.83 13.51
C LEU A 476 -18.76 -7.22 14.08
N PRO A 477 -19.85 -6.56 13.65
CA PRO A 477 -21.20 -7.02 13.93
C PRO A 477 -21.44 -8.37 13.24
N ALA A 478 -22.58 -9.00 13.53
CA ALA A 478 -22.94 -10.26 12.88
C ALA A 478 -22.88 -10.15 11.35
N LEU A 479 -22.04 -10.99 10.72
CA LEU A 479 -21.71 -10.88 9.30
C LEU A 479 -22.92 -11.05 8.38
N GLU A 480 -23.96 -11.77 8.83
CA GLU A 480 -25.25 -11.84 8.14
C GLU A 480 -26.44 -11.81 9.11
N GLU A 481 -27.36 -10.86 8.86
CA GLU A 481 -28.72 -10.80 9.45
C GLU A 481 -29.62 -11.82 8.73
N GLY A 482 -29.48 -13.10 9.07
CA GLY A 482 -30.44 -14.13 8.71
C GLY A 482 -31.30 -14.47 9.91
N GLN A 483 -32.63 -14.42 9.78
CA GLN A 483 -33.49 -15.19 10.69
C GLN A 483 -33.08 -16.67 10.54
N VAL A 484 -32.42 -17.21 11.56
CA VAL A 484 -32.20 -18.65 11.68
C VAL A 484 -33.59 -19.26 11.67
N GLN A 485 -33.91 -20.07 10.65
CA GLN A 485 -35.19 -20.79 10.70
C GLN A 485 -35.10 -21.76 11.89
N PRO A 486 -35.98 -21.65 12.89
CA PRO A 486 -36.02 -22.61 13.97
C PRO A 486 -36.27 -23.99 13.38
N ILE A 487 -35.55 -25.00 13.86
CA ILE A 487 -35.74 -26.39 13.45
C ILE A 487 -36.96 -26.88 14.22
N ILE A 488 -38.13 -26.76 13.61
CA ILE A 488 -39.40 -27.21 14.20
C ILE A 488 -39.78 -28.59 13.63
N SER A 489 -39.27 -28.95 12.44
CA SER A 489 -39.62 -30.21 11.78
C SER A 489 -38.49 -30.84 10.97
N ARG A 490 -38.64 -32.13 10.68
CA ARG A 490 -37.72 -32.94 9.83
C ARG A 490 -37.53 -32.38 8.41
N GLN A 491 -38.47 -31.63 7.87
CA GLN A 491 -38.35 -31.03 6.52
C GLN A 491 -37.49 -29.76 6.51
N ASP A 492 -37.29 -29.12 7.66
CA ASP A 492 -36.49 -27.90 7.77
C ASP A 492 -34.99 -28.17 7.59
N LEU A 493 -34.56 -29.42 7.84
CA LEU A 493 -33.20 -29.92 7.65
C LEU A 493 -32.72 -29.91 6.17
N CYS A 494 -33.63 -29.86 5.20
CA CYS A 494 -33.29 -29.86 3.78
C CYS A 494 -33.48 -28.48 3.10
N LYS A 495 -34.04 -27.50 3.81
CA LYS A 495 -34.32 -26.18 3.24
C LYS A 495 -33.02 -25.36 3.12
N PRO A 496 -32.86 -24.54 2.07
CA PRO A 496 -31.75 -23.60 2.01
C PRO A 496 -31.78 -22.71 3.25
N VAL A 497 -30.64 -22.63 3.94
CA VAL A 497 -30.42 -21.90 5.21
C VAL A 497 -30.85 -20.44 5.17
N ARG A 498 -31.02 -19.88 3.96
CA ARG A 498 -31.34 -18.47 3.73
C ARG A 498 -32.59 -18.35 2.87
N ARG A 499 -33.56 -17.53 3.30
CA ARG A 499 -34.34 -16.71 2.37
C ARG A 499 -33.40 -15.64 1.86
N VAL A 500 -32.63 -15.93 0.81
CA VAL A 500 -31.66 -14.95 0.30
C VAL A 500 -32.43 -13.74 -0.23
N ASN A 501 -32.14 -12.54 0.28
CA ASN A 501 -32.67 -11.31 -0.31
C ASN A 501 -32.33 -11.30 -1.81
N PRO A 502 -33.33 -11.30 -2.72
CA PRO A 502 -33.10 -11.43 -4.16
C PRO A 502 -32.13 -10.38 -4.72
N GLY A 503 -32.17 -9.16 -4.20
CA GLY A 503 -31.29 -8.07 -4.62
C GLY A 503 -29.81 -8.32 -4.25
N LYS A 504 -29.54 -8.79 -3.03
CA LYS A 504 -28.17 -9.14 -2.61
C LYS A 504 -27.61 -10.33 -3.40
N LEU A 505 -28.46 -11.31 -3.74
CA LEU A 505 -28.06 -12.45 -4.58
C LEU A 505 -27.74 -12.03 -6.01
N ALA A 506 -28.54 -11.13 -6.59
CA ALA A 506 -28.32 -10.58 -7.93
C ALA A 506 -26.98 -9.84 -8.01
N ALA A 507 -26.70 -8.93 -7.06
CA ALA A 507 -25.43 -8.21 -7.00
C ALA A 507 -24.22 -9.15 -6.86
N ARG A 508 -24.33 -10.20 -6.03
CA ARG A 508 -23.29 -11.23 -5.90
C ARG A 508 -23.09 -12.03 -7.19
N LYS A 509 -24.17 -12.43 -7.87
CA LYS A 509 -24.10 -13.13 -9.17
C LYS A 509 -23.45 -12.25 -10.24
N GLU A 510 -23.80 -10.98 -10.28
CA GLU A 510 -23.22 -10.01 -11.21
C GLU A 510 -21.72 -9.81 -10.95
N THR A 511 -21.32 -9.64 -9.68
CA THR A 511 -19.91 -9.53 -9.29
C THR A 511 -19.12 -10.78 -9.66
N ALA A 512 -19.69 -11.96 -9.41
CA ALA A 512 -19.08 -13.24 -9.78
C ALA A 512 -18.96 -13.40 -11.31
N ALA A 513 -19.98 -12.98 -12.07
CA ALA A 513 -19.96 -13.01 -13.54
C ALA A 513 -18.90 -12.06 -14.10
N LYS A 514 -18.79 -10.84 -13.55
CA LYS A 514 -17.73 -9.87 -13.90
C LYS A 514 -16.34 -10.46 -13.65
N LYS A 515 -16.11 -11.05 -12.47
CA LYS A 515 -14.85 -11.75 -12.13
C LYS A 515 -14.56 -12.92 -13.09
N ALA A 516 -15.57 -13.72 -13.43
CA ALA A 516 -15.40 -14.86 -14.34
C ALA A 516 -15.08 -14.41 -15.79
N ALA A 517 -15.73 -13.36 -16.28
CA ALA A 517 -15.43 -12.77 -17.59
C ALA A 517 -14.01 -12.21 -17.64
N GLN A 518 -13.59 -11.53 -16.57
CA GLN A 518 -12.24 -11.00 -16.44
C GLN A 518 -11.19 -12.12 -16.38
N TRP A 519 -11.44 -13.18 -15.61
CA TRP A 519 -10.57 -14.36 -15.55
C TRP A 519 -10.42 -15.07 -16.90
N LYS A 520 -11.51 -15.18 -17.68
CA LYS A 520 -11.45 -15.70 -19.05
C LYS A 520 -10.55 -14.83 -19.94
N LYS A 521 -10.64 -13.50 -19.83
CA LYS A 521 -9.77 -12.56 -20.55
C LYS A 521 -8.30 -12.73 -20.15
N GLU A 522 -8.01 -12.84 -18.86
CA GLU A 522 -6.65 -13.06 -18.33
C GLU A 522 -6.07 -14.40 -18.77
N THR A 523 -6.87 -15.46 -18.76
CA THR A 523 -6.47 -16.79 -19.22
C THR A 523 -6.14 -16.77 -20.72
N ARG A 524 -6.95 -16.08 -21.53
CA ARG A 524 -6.68 -15.87 -22.97
C ARG A 524 -5.38 -15.09 -23.17
N ASN A 525 -5.15 -14.02 -22.41
CA ASN A 525 -3.91 -13.24 -22.47
C ASN A 525 -2.67 -14.07 -22.07
N ARG A 526 -2.79 -14.98 -21.09
CA ARG A 526 -1.73 -15.94 -20.74
C ARG A 526 -1.41 -16.90 -21.87
N GLN A 527 -2.44 -17.43 -22.55
CA GLN A 527 -2.25 -18.31 -23.70
C GLN A 527 -1.56 -17.58 -24.86
N LEU A 528 -1.93 -16.31 -25.12
CA LEU A 528 -1.29 -15.48 -26.14
C LEU A 528 0.18 -15.19 -25.80
N LYS A 529 0.49 -14.75 -24.57
CA LYS A 529 1.88 -14.54 -24.12
C LYS A 529 2.73 -15.82 -24.17
N ASN A 530 2.14 -16.98 -23.86
CA ASN A 530 2.86 -18.24 -23.98
C ASN A 530 3.10 -18.63 -25.44
N LYS A 531 2.17 -18.34 -26.36
CA LYS A 531 2.38 -18.52 -27.81
C LYS A 531 3.46 -17.58 -28.36
N GLU A 532 3.46 -16.31 -27.96
CA GLU A 532 4.51 -15.33 -28.32
C GLU A 532 5.88 -15.73 -27.76
N LYS A 533 5.94 -16.24 -26.51
CA LYS A 533 7.17 -16.80 -25.93
C LYS A 533 7.68 -18.06 -26.65
N VAL A 534 6.78 -18.86 -27.23
CA VAL A 534 7.16 -20.03 -28.03
C VAL A 534 7.66 -19.60 -29.41
N GLN A 535 7.13 -18.52 -29.99
CA GLN A 535 7.62 -17.94 -31.26
C GLN A 535 8.95 -17.19 -31.11
N HIS A 536 9.22 -16.54 -29.96
CA HIS A 536 10.47 -15.83 -29.68
C HIS A 536 11.58 -16.69 -29.04
N LYS A 537 11.49 -18.04 -29.13
CA LYS A 537 12.55 -18.97 -28.70
C LYS A 537 13.83 -18.93 -29.58
N GLY A 538 14.17 -17.77 -30.14
CA GLY A 538 15.46 -17.50 -30.80
C GLY A 538 16.50 -16.82 -29.91
N ALA A 539 16.13 -16.24 -28.76
CA ALA A 539 17.10 -15.55 -27.91
C ALA A 539 16.66 -15.50 -26.43
N PHE A 540 16.88 -16.59 -25.68
CA PHE A 540 16.88 -16.51 -24.22
C PHE A 540 18.31 -16.23 -23.75
N LYS A 541 18.60 -14.96 -23.42
CA LYS A 541 19.64 -14.65 -22.43
C LYS A 541 19.16 -15.22 -21.09
N ARG A 542 19.74 -16.34 -20.66
CA ARG A 542 19.65 -16.80 -19.29
C ARG A 542 20.30 -15.74 -18.41
N THR A 543 19.52 -15.07 -17.55
CA THR A 543 20.05 -14.42 -16.36
C THR A 543 20.52 -15.54 -15.43
N VAL A 544 21.81 -15.89 -15.55
CA VAL A 544 22.49 -16.74 -14.60
C VAL A 544 22.94 -15.83 -13.46
N PHE A 545 22.30 -15.93 -12.30
CA PHE A 545 22.98 -15.58 -11.05
C PHE A 545 24.01 -16.66 -10.79
N THR A 546 25.27 -16.42 -11.17
CA THR A 546 26.41 -17.16 -10.65
C THR A 546 27.15 -16.26 -9.69
N GLN A 547 26.96 -16.52 -8.39
CA GLN A 547 28.03 -16.30 -7.42
C GLN A 547 29.14 -17.28 -7.77
N GLN A 548 30.28 -16.78 -8.25
CA GLN A 548 31.57 -17.46 -8.11
C GLN A 548 32.67 -16.47 -8.47
N ASN A 549 33.25 -15.85 -7.45
CA ASN A 549 34.66 -15.44 -7.36
C ASN A 549 34.95 -15.22 -5.87
N LEU A 550 35.00 -16.33 -5.16
CA LEU A 550 35.74 -16.51 -3.92
C LEU A 550 36.55 -17.79 -4.11
N LEU A 551 37.71 -17.63 -4.75
CA LEU A 551 38.97 -18.33 -4.49
C LEU A 551 40.09 -17.37 -4.90
#